data_AF-A0AAW8D9Z5-F1
#
_entry.id   AF-A0AAW8D9Z5-F1
#
_cell.length_a   1.000
_cell.length_b   1.000
_cell.length_c   1.000
_cell.angle_alpha   90.00
_cell.angle_beta   90.00
_cell.angle_gamma   90.00
#
_symmetry.space_group_name_H-M   'P 1'
#
loop_
_entity.id
_entity.type
_entity.pdbx_description
1 polymer ?
#
loop_
_entity_poly.entity_id
_entity_poly.type
_entity_poly.pdbx_seq_one_letter_code
_entity_poly.pdbx_strand_id
1 'polypeptide(L)' 'MSSGAVAESRKIISGDKLGNKALVQRLTSDGSSIEDWGEYTTRTHQSPSGDFHAHFYMNQRTGAIDYGYDYKVIFNGVTR' A
#
# COMPACT_ATOMS: atom_id res chain seq x y z
N MET A 1 10.99 0.53 0.92
CA MET A 1 10.48 1.74 1.59
C MET A 1 11.17 1.89 2.93
N SER A 2 11.50 3.12 3.38
CA SER A 2 12.03 3.32 4.73
C SER A 2 10.93 3.01 5.76
N SER A 3 11.31 2.56 6.95
CA SER A 3 10.38 2.35 8.08
C SER A 3 9.53 3.58 8.39
N GLY A 4 10.05 4.78 8.14
CA GLY A 4 9.32 6.05 8.28
C GLY A 4 8.16 6.22 7.30
N ALA A 5 8.32 5.86 6.02
CA ALA A 5 7.26 6.04 5.02
C ALA A 5 6.03 5.15 5.28
N VAL A 6 6.25 3.95 5.82
CA VAL A 6 5.17 3.05 6.27
C VAL A 6 4.51 3.60 7.54
N ALA A 7 5.29 4.09 8.50
CA ALA A 7 4.78 4.64 9.75
C ALA A 7 3.87 5.88 9.54
N GLU A 8 4.13 6.66 8.49
CA GLU A 8 3.34 7.84 8.15
C GLU A 8 2.22 7.58 7.13
N SER A 9 2.05 6.34 6.69
CA SER A 9 1.03 5.96 5.73
C SER A 9 -0.38 5.96 6.33
N ARG A 10 -1.39 6.11 5.49
CA ARG A 10 -2.80 5.99 5.90
C ARG A 10 -3.53 4.95 5.06
N LYS A 11 -4.45 4.23 5.71
CA LYS A 11 -5.36 3.29 5.02
C LYS A 11 -6.30 4.08 4.10
N ILE A 12 -6.39 3.68 2.84
CA ILE A 12 -7.29 4.25 1.84
C ILE A 12 -8.39 3.26 1.41
N ILE A 13 -8.12 1.95 1.47
CA ILE A 13 -9.12 0.91 1.23
C ILE A 13 -9.00 -0.15 2.33
N SER A 14 -10.14 -0.54 2.91
CA SER A 14 -10.19 -1.64 3.89
C SER A 14 -10.24 -2.98 3.16
N GLY A 15 -9.65 -4.02 3.74
CA GLY A 15 -9.51 -5.31 3.08
C GLY A 15 -10.83 -5.95 2.64
N ASP A 16 -11.89 -5.78 3.42
CA ASP A 16 -13.28 -6.19 3.11
C ASP A 16 -13.85 -5.53 1.84
N LYS A 17 -13.24 -4.42 1.40
CA LYS A 17 -13.60 -3.66 0.20
C LYS A 17 -12.69 -3.97 -0.99
N LEU A 18 -11.71 -4.87 -0.86
CA LEU A 18 -10.86 -5.30 -1.96
C LEU A 18 -11.62 -6.26 -2.88
N GLY A 19 -12.02 -5.77 -4.06
CA GLY A 19 -12.80 -6.56 -5.02
C GLY A 19 -11.99 -7.59 -5.83
N ASN A 20 -10.65 -7.49 -5.87
CA ASN A 20 -9.81 -8.40 -6.63
C ASN A 20 -9.60 -9.72 -5.86
N LYS A 21 -10.29 -10.79 -6.28
CA LYS A 21 -10.24 -12.12 -5.64
C LYS A 21 -8.84 -12.74 -5.62
N ALA A 22 -8.04 -12.55 -6.67
CA ALA A 22 -6.68 -13.10 -6.73
C ALA A 22 -5.75 -12.38 -5.75
N LEU A 23 -5.92 -11.07 -5.60
CA LEU A 23 -5.24 -10.30 -4.55
C LEU A 23 -5.67 -10.79 -3.16
N VAL A 24 -6.97 -10.91 -2.89
CA VAL A 24 -7.48 -11.41 -1.60
C VAL A 24 -6.86 -12.76 -1.26
N GLN A 25 -6.89 -13.73 -2.18
CA GLN A 25 -6.30 -15.06 -2.00
C GLN A 25 -4.80 -15.00 -1.68
N ARG A 26 -4.07 -14.08 -2.32
CA ARG A 26 -2.64 -13.88 -2.05
C ARG A 26 -2.40 -13.31 -0.66
N LEU A 27 -3.10 -12.23 -0.30
CA LEU A 27 -2.95 -11.55 0.98
C LEU A 27 -3.30 -12.48 2.15
N THR A 28 -4.28 -13.37 1.97
CA THR A 28 -4.69 -14.33 3.00
C THR A 28 -4.04 -15.72 2.86
N SER A 29 -3.01 -15.87 2.01
CA SER A 29 -2.39 -17.17 1.73
C SER A 29 -1.67 -17.78 2.94
N ASP A 30 -1.29 -16.95 3.91
CA ASP A 30 -0.71 -17.34 5.20
C ASP A 30 -1.77 -17.69 6.27
N GLY A 31 -3.05 -17.68 5.90
CA GLY A 31 -4.19 -17.92 6.79
C GLY A 31 -4.67 -16.68 7.55
N SER A 32 -4.13 -15.49 7.27
CA SER A 32 -4.64 -14.24 7.84
C SER A 32 -6.02 -13.86 7.30
N SER A 33 -6.77 -13.06 8.07
CA SER A 33 -8.10 -12.58 7.68
C SER A 33 -7.97 -11.36 6.76
N ILE A 34 -8.79 -11.25 5.72
CA ILE A 34 -8.73 -10.11 4.79
C ILE A 34 -9.04 -8.79 5.50
N GLU A 35 -9.82 -8.81 6.57
CA GLU A 35 -10.18 -7.68 7.42
C GLU A 35 -8.96 -7.06 8.14
N ASP A 36 -7.91 -7.86 8.37
CA ASP A 36 -6.64 -7.38 8.92
C ASP A 36 -5.82 -6.59 7.88
N TRP A 37 -6.13 -6.76 6.59
CA TRP A 37 -5.43 -6.11 5.49
C TRP A 37 -6.10 -4.80 5.06
N GLY A 38 -5.36 -3.99 4.31
CA GLY A 38 -5.87 -2.83 3.61
C GLY A 38 -4.85 -2.28 2.62
N GLU A 39 -5.32 -1.42 1.73
CA GLU A 39 -4.47 -0.60 0.87
C GLU A 39 -4.11 0.70 1.60
N TYR A 40 -2.84 1.07 1.51
CA TYR A 40 -2.24 2.23 2.15
C TYR A 40 -1.61 3.12 1.12
N THR A 41 -1.59 4.42 1.42
CA THR A 41 -0.84 5.41 0.67
C THR A 41 0.13 6.14 1.60
N THR A 42 1.36 6.37 1.13
CA THR A 42 2.32 7.23 1.85
C THR A 42 1.94 8.69 1.72
N ARG A 43 2.61 9.57 2.48
CA ARG A 43 2.63 10.99 2.15
C ARG A 43 3.33 11.22 0.81
N THR A 44 3.15 12.42 0.25
CA THR A 44 3.93 12.86 -0.90
C THR A 44 5.37 13.13 -0.47
N HIS A 45 6.32 12.56 -1.21
CA HIS A 45 7.75 12.72 -1.05
C HIS A 45 8.32 13.42 -2.27
N GLN A 46 9.22 14.38 -2.08
CA GLN A 46 9.89 15.05 -3.18
C GLN A 46 11.04 14.19 -3.69
N SER A 47 11.20 14.10 -5.02
CA SER A 47 12.35 13.46 -5.65
C SER A 47 12.87 14.30 -6.82
N PRO A 48 14.10 14.08 -7.28
CA PRO A 48 14.63 14.74 -8.48
C PRO A 48 13.77 14.53 -9.74
N SER A 49 12.98 13.46 -9.78
CA SER A 49 12.08 13.12 -10.89
C SER A 49 10.65 13.67 -10.70
N GLY A 50 10.41 14.44 -9.63
CA GLY A 50 9.09 14.95 -9.25
C GLY A 50 8.58 14.34 -7.95
N ASP A 51 7.50 14.93 -7.45
CA ASP A 51 6.81 14.51 -6.23
C ASP A 51 6.17 13.15 -6.44
N PHE A 52 6.28 12.25 -5.45
CA PHE A 52 5.67 10.93 -5.54
C PHE A 52 5.02 10.45 -4.23
N HIS A 53 4.05 9.55 -4.35
CA HIS A 53 3.54 8.75 -3.24
C HIS A 53 3.40 7.30 -3.67
N ALA A 54 3.43 6.39 -2.70
CA ALA A 54 3.38 4.96 -2.97
C ALA A 54 2.10 4.34 -2.40
N HIS A 55 1.48 3.46 -3.19
CA HIS A 55 0.40 2.59 -2.75
C HIS A 55 0.94 1.19 -2.44
N PHE A 56 0.45 0.58 -1.37
CA PHE A 56 0.86 -0.77 -0.95
C PHE A 56 -0.21 -1.45 -0.08
N TYR A 57 -0.13 -2.77 0.05
CA TYR A 57 -1.01 -3.54 0.94
C TYR A 57 -0.29 -3.93 2.23
N MET A 58 -0.96 -3.75 3.37
CA MET A 58 -0.40 -4.05 4.68
C MET A 58 -1.43 -4.72 5.58
N ASN A 59 -1.00 -5.75 6.30
CA ASN A 59 -1.71 -6.35 7.42
C ASN A 59 -1.43 -5.52 8.69
N GLN A 60 -2.45 -4.90 9.28
CA GLN A 60 -2.27 -4.06 10.46
C GLN A 60 -1.99 -4.84 11.73
N ARG A 61 -2.46 -6.09 11.80
CA ARG A 61 -2.31 -6.94 12.98
C ARG A 61 -0.89 -7.47 13.10
N THR A 62 -0.27 -7.82 11.98
CA THR A 62 1.09 -8.41 11.94
C THR A 62 2.17 -7.44 11.48
N GLY A 63 1.82 -6.34 10.82
CA GLY A 63 2.75 -5.44 10.16
C GLY A 63 3.31 -5.99 8.84
N ALA A 64 2.81 -7.13 8.36
CA ALA A 64 3.24 -7.71 7.08
C ALA A 64 2.84 -6.79 5.92
N ILE A 65 3.73 -6.64 4.94
CA ILE A 65 3.50 -5.83 3.74
C ILE A 65 3.65 -6.75 2.52
N ASP A 66 2.67 -6.74 1.63
CA ASP A 66 2.82 -7.41 0.33
C ASP A 66 3.51 -6.48 -0.66
N TYR A 67 4.75 -6.85 -1.03
CA TYR A 67 5.57 -6.11 -1.99
C TYR A 67 5.46 -6.65 -3.43
N GLY A 68 4.71 -7.73 -3.64
CA GLY A 68 4.83 -8.52 -4.87
C GLY A 68 3.63 -8.51 -5.80
N TYR A 69 2.46 -8.00 -5.38
CA TYR A 69 1.30 -7.93 -6.28
C TYR A 69 1.21 -6.60 -7.04
N ASP A 70 1.28 -5.48 -6.32
CA ASP A 70 1.24 -4.16 -6.94
C ASP A 70 1.91 -3.15 -6.01
N TYR A 71 3.04 -2.60 -6.44
CA TYR A 71 3.55 -1.35 -5.88
C TYR A 71 3.47 -0.32 -6.99
N LYS A 72 2.72 0.76 -6.73
CA LYS A 72 2.59 1.86 -7.68
C LYS A 72 3.17 3.11 -7.08
N VAL A 73 4.16 3.67 -7.77
CA VAL A 73 4.68 5.02 -7.50
C VAL A 73 3.95 5.98 -8.43
N ILE A 74 3.24 6.95 -7.87
CA ILE A 74 2.55 7.99 -8.63
C ILE A 74 3.43 9.22 -8.62
N PHE A 75 3.95 9.64 -9.78
CA PHE A 75 4.63 10.93 -9.95
C PHE A 75 3.60 12.02 -10.23
N ASN A 76 3.59 13.08 -9.41
CA ASN A 76 2.83 14.29 -9.72
C ASN A 76 3.60 15.07 -10.78
N GLY A 77 3.00 15.24 -11.96
CA GLY A 77 3.60 16.01 -13.04
C GLY A 77 3.82 17.46 -12.61
N VAL A 78 5.04 17.97 -12.84
CA VAL A 78 5.35 19.40 -12.76
C VAL A 78 4.40 20.11 -13.72
N THR A 79 3.47 20.90 -13.18
CA THR A 79 2.73 21.86 -14.00
C THR A 79 3.76 22.94 -14.37
N ARG A 80 4.12 23.01 -15.67
CA ARG A 80 4.97 24.07 -16.20
C ARG A 80 4.27 25.42 -16.11
#